data_AF-A0A7S3NTP7-F1
#
_entry.id   AF-A0A7S3NTP7-F1
#
_cell.length_a   1.000
_cell.length_b   1.000
_cell.length_c   1.000
_cell.angle_alpha   90.00
_cell.angle_beta   90.00
_cell.angle_gamma   90.00
#
_symmetry.space_group_name_H-M   'P 1'
#
loop_
_entity.id
_entity.type
_entity.pdbx_description
1 polymer ?
#
loop_
_entity_poly.entity_id
_entity_poly.type
_entity_poly.pdbx_seq_one_letter_code
_entity_poly.pdbx_strand_id
1 'polypeptide(L)'
;LNMLATRPILRKINKAVSTASARNFGIMQEYNERKNKKLINNIAVTEEPRFWLTSSRPSNFGDHLDTKTKVDNWFDENRLWNEENKDYEIKRAQIYMLQGFIMSSYCLGIKGIATVVYNQMITRVRYIRDSYKELNIKELPPGEVLQTSWNGELIFVRRLTPSEVTQSEAAKPSEILDKESKPFLSPATSQNSTILVCSAICTHLGCIPVPYLGAHKGWVCLCHGSVFDKYGRVRQGPAQRNLPGINNTEYDGILCIEEMVFPNEPEGFLYV
;
A
#
# COMPACT_ATOMS: atom_id res chain seq x y z
N LEU A 1 -58.42 20.62 -102.19
CA LEU A 1 -57.32 20.75 -103.17
C LEU A 1 -56.10 21.31 -102.47
N ASN A 2 -54.96 20.67 -102.71
CA ASN A 2 -53.59 21.00 -102.30
C ASN A 2 -53.16 20.61 -100.86
N MET A 3 -52.94 19.30 -100.74
CA MET A 3 -51.77 18.74 -100.05
C MET A 3 -50.47 19.41 -100.54
N LEU A 4 -49.54 19.70 -99.65
CA LEU A 4 -48.10 19.59 -99.92
C LEU A 4 -47.37 19.20 -98.63
N ALA A 5 -46.67 18.07 -98.70
CA ALA A 5 -45.88 17.47 -97.64
C ALA A 5 -44.39 17.70 -97.91
N THR A 6 -43.59 18.01 -96.88
CA THR A 6 -42.12 17.87 -96.91
C THR A 6 -41.48 17.70 -95.52
N ARG A 7 -41.09 16.44 -95.23
CA ARG A 7 -39.92 15.87 -94.51
C ARG A 7 -39.45 16.39 -93.11
N PRO A 8 -39.11 15.47 -92.16
CA PRO A 8 -38.55 15.81 -90.85
C PRO A 8 -37.03 15.99 -90.87
N ILE A 9 -36.52 17.01 -90.19
CA ILE A 9 -35.09 17.29 -90.02
C ILE A 9 -34.59 16.54 -88.77
N LEU A 10 -33.70 15.56 -89.00
CA LEU A 10 -32.89 14.90 -87.97
C LEU A 10 -31.98 15.91 -87.26
N ARG A 11 -32.22 16.17 -85.97
CA ARG A 11 -31.37 17.01 -85.13
C ARG A 11 -30.22 16.17 -84.57
N LYS A 12 -29.01 16.34 -85.11
CA LYS A 12 -27.76 15.82 -84.52
C LYS A 12 -27.58 16.44 -83.12
N ILE A 13 -27.53 15.60 -82.09
CA ILE A 13 -27.15 16.01 -80.73
C ILE A 13 -25.62 16.07 -80.67
N ASN A 14 -25.06 17.27 -80.82
CA ASN A 14 -23.67 17.52 -80.43
C ASN A 14 -23.61 17.62 -78.90
N LYS A 15 -22.99 16.66 -78.22
CA LYS A 15 -22.59 16.78 -76.81
C LYS A 15 -21.50 17.84 -76.71
N ALA A 16 -21.87 19.08 -76.41
CA ALA A 16 -20.93 20.08 -75.92
C ALA A 16 -20.52 19.69 -74.50
N VAL A 17 -19.29 19.25 -74.32
CA VAL A 17 -18.65 19.19 -72.99
C VAL A 17 -18.42 20.63 -72.57
N SER A 18 -19.22 21.12 -71.61
CA SER A 18 -19.00 22.46 -71.04
C SER A 18 -17.75 22.42 -70.18
N THR A 19 -16.64 22.96 -70.68
CA THR A 19 -15.50 23.33 -69.84
C THR A 19 -15.86 24.59 -69.08
N ALA A 20 -16.57 24.45 -67.96
CA ALA A 20 -16.73 25.54 -67.02
C ALA A 20 -15.37 25.80 -66.35
N SER A 21 -14.88 27.04 -66.45
CA SER A 21 -13.68 27.50 -65.75
C SER A 21 -13.89 27.35 -64.24
N ALA A 22 -13.21 26.38 -63.63
CA ALA A 22 -13.20 26.21 -62.18
C ALA A 22 -12.45 27.40 -61.56
N ARG A 23 -13.18 28.28 -60.86
CA ARG A 23 -12.57 29.29 -60.01
C ARG A 23 -11.88 28.58 -58.86
N ASN A 24 -10.63 28.96 -58.57
CA ASN A 24 -9.77 28.31 -57.59
C ASN A 24 -9.80 29.11 -56.28
N PHE A 25 -10.69 28.77 -55.35
CA PHE A 25 -10.87 29.45 -54.05
C PHE A 25 -9.87 28.96 -52.98
N GLY A 26 -8.59 28.82 -53.36
CA GLY A 26 -7.48 28.58 -52.44
C GLY A 26 -7.49 27.22 -51.71
N ILE A 27 -6.71 27.13 -50.63
CA ILE A 27 -6.47 25.90 -49.84
C ILE A 27 -7.77 25.22 -49.41
N MET A 28 -8.83 25.97 -49.09
CA MET A 28 -10.09 25.38 -48.66
C MET A 28 -10.87 24.71 -49.78
N GLN A 29 -10.82 25.25 -51.00
CA GLN A 29 -11.42 24.56 -52.14
C GLN A 29 -10.60 23.33 -52.54
N GLU A 30 -9.28 23.45 -52.56
CA GLU A 30 -8.39 22.31 -52.84
C GLU A 30 -8.53 21.21 -51.77
N TYR A 31 -8.81 21.59 -50.52
CA TYR A 31 -9.14 20.67 -49.42
C TYR A 31 -10.50 19.98 -49.63
N ASN A 32 -11.55 20.73 -49.96
CA ASN A 32 -12.88 20.17 -50.25
C ASN A 32 -12.86 19.26 -51.49
N GLU A 33 -12.10 19.62 -52.51
CA GLU A 33 -11.89 18.79 -53.70
C GLU A 33 -11.11 17.51 -53.40
N ARG A 34 -10.17 17.54 -52.44
CA ARG A 34 -9.48 16.33 -51.96
C ARG A 34 -10.40 15.43 -51.13
N LYS A 35 -11.19 16.01 -50.22
CA LYS A 35 -12.18 15.28 -49.39
C LYS A 35 -13.17 14.47 -50.23
N ASN A 36 -13.55 14.99 -51.39
CA ASN A 36 -14.53 14.36 -52.27
C ASN A 36 -13.91 13.46 -53.35
N LYS A 37 -12.59 13.28 -53.39
CA LYS A 37 -11.91 12.38 -54.35
C LYS A 37 -11.55 11.07 -53.67
N LYS A 38 -12.00 9.96 -54.23
CA LYS A 38 -11.61 8.61 -53.81
C LYS A 38 -10.86 7.89 -54.93
N LEU A 39 -9.97 6.98 -54.55
CA LEU A 39 -9.28 6.12 -55.49
C LEU A 39 -10.19 4.95 -55.86
N ILE A 40 -10.55 4.88 -57.15
CA ILE A 40 -11.28 3.76 -57.75
C ILE A 40 -10.39 3.19 -58.84
N ASN A 41 -9.97 1.92 -58.72
CA ASN A 41 -9.06 1.26 -59.67
C ASN A 41 -7.78 2.06 -59.97
N ASN A 42 -7.12 2.61 -58.94
CA ASN A 42 -5.93 3.47 -59.02
C ASN A 42 -6.13 4.81 -59.78
N ILE A 43 -7.37 5.24 -60.00
CA ILE A 43 -7.71 6.52 -60.62
C ILE A 43 -8.47 7.36 -59.60
N ALA A 44 -8.06 8.61 -59.40
CA ALA A 44 -8.73 9.54 -58.49
C ALA A 44 -10.02 10.07 -59.13
N VAL A 45 -11.18 9.73 -58.56
CA VAL A 45 -12.50 10.12 -59.06
C VAL A 45 -13.23 10.93 -58.00
N THR A 46 -13.86 12.04 -58.39
CA THR A 46 -14.74 12.84 -57.53
C THR A 46 -16.06 12.11 -57.31
N GLU A 47 -16.38 11.71 -56.07
CA GLU A 47 -17.68 11.18 -55.69
C GLU A 47 -18.69 12.34 -55.61
N GLU A 48 -19.26 12.74 -56.75
CA GLU A 48 -20.57 13.40 -56.72
C GLU A 48 -21.65 12.31 -56.63
N PRO A 49 -22.61 12.41 -55.70
CA PRO A 49 -23.67 11.42 -55.56
C PRO A 49 -24.59 11.45 -56.78
N ARG A 50 -24.52 10.43 -57.64
CA ARG A 50 -25.37 10.30 -58.85
C ARG A 50 -26.67 9.51 -58.63
N PHE A 51 -27.07 9.28 -57.38
CA PHE A 51 -28.35 8.67 -57.01
C PHE A 51 -28.80 9.13 -55.61
N TRP A 52 -30.10 9.04 -55.34
CA TRP A 52 -30.69 9.35 -54.03
C TRP A 52 -30.13 8.38 -52.97
N LEU A 53 -29.33 8.89 -52.03
CA LEU A 53 -28.89 8.15 -50.85
C LEU A 53 -29.96 8.24 -49.75
N THR A 54 -30.54 7.11 -49.36
CA THR A 54 -31.28 7.00 -48.09
C THR A 54 -30.29 6.95 -46.93
N SER A 55 -30.57 7.71 -45.87
CA SER A 55 -29.66 8.11 -44.78
C SER A 55 -29.22 7.02 -43.79
N SER A 56 -29.27 5.72 -44.13
CA SER A 56 -29.11 4.65 -43.14
C SER A 56 -28.01 3.62 -43.43
N ARG A 57 -27.17 3.81 -44.45
CA ARG A 57 -26.04 2.89 -44.70
C ARG A 57 -24.69 3.56 -44.41
N PRO A 58 -23.90 3.04 -43.45
CA PRO A 58 -22.49 3.43 -43.31
C PRO A 58 -21.76 3.10 -44.62
N SER A 59 -20.91 4.00 -45.09
CA SER A 59 -20.30 3.92 -46.43
C SER A 59 -19.44 2.68 -46.69
N ASN A 60 -19.09 1.90 -45.66
CA ASN A 60 -17.99 0.94 -45.74
C ASN A 60 -18.39 -0.53 -46.01
N PHE A 61 -19.67 -0.85 -46.24
CA PHE A 61 -20.14 -2.24 -46.41
C PHE A 61 -20.78 -2.56 -47.78
N GLY A 62 -20.66 -1.66 -48.77
CA GLY A 62 -21.50 -1.72 -49.98
C GLY A 62 -20.86 -2.18 -51.29
N ASP A 63 -19.53 -2.25 -51.42
CA ASP A 63 -18.92 -2.59 -52.70
C ASP A 63 -17.66 -3.47 -52.53
N HIS A 64 -17.49 -4.42 -53.43
CA HIS A 64 -16.33 -5.29 -53.59
C HIS A 64 -15.13 -4.57 -54.22
N LEU A 65 -15.02 -3.25 -54.00
CA LEU A 65 -13.81 -2.50 -54.31
C LEU A 65 -12.62 -3.17 -53.61
N ASP A 66 -11.56 -3.34 -54.40
CA ASP A 66 -10.31 -4.02 -54.07
C ASP A 66 -9.89 -3.73 -52.63
N THR A 67 -9.64 -4.78 -51.84
CA THR A 67 -9.20 -4.68 -50.44
C THR A 67 -8.07 -3.67 -50.25
N LYS A 68 -7.19 -3.52 -51.25
CA LYS A 68 -6.12 -2.53 -51.24
C LYS A 68 -6.65 -1.10 -51.20
N THR A 69 -7.63 -0.77 -52.05
CA THR A 69 -8.24 0.57 -52.10
C THR A 69 -9.01 0.91 -50.82
N LYS A 70 -9.61 -0.08 -50.15
CA LYS A 70 -10.27 0.14 -48.84
C LYS A 70 -9.26 0.44 -47.74
N VAL A 71 -8.15 -0.29 -47.72
CA VAL A 71 -7.07 -0.08 -46.75
C VAL A 71 -6.42 1.29 -46.97
N ASP A 72 -6.13 1.66 -48.21
CA ASP A 72 -5.54 2.97 -48.54
C ASP A 72 -6.49 4.13 -48.16
N ASN A 73 -7.79 4.03 -48.51
CA ASN A 73 -8.79 5.03 -48.12
C ASN A 73 -8.98 5.08 -46.59
N TRP A 74 -8.88 3.96 -45.88
CA TRP A 74 -8.96 3.93 -44.42
C TRP A 74 -7.80 4.68 -43.78
N PHE A 75 -6.57 4.50 -44.26
CA PHE A 75 -5.41 5.25 -43.73
C PHE A 75 -5.55 6.75 -44.02
N ASP A 76 -6.03 7.13 -45.20
CA ASP A 76 -6.25 8.53 -45.54
C ASP A 76 -7.38 9.18 -44.75
N GLU A 77 -8.51 8.49 -44.56
CA GLU A 77 -9.63 8.96 -43.72
C GLU A 77 -9.21 9.11 -42.26
N ASN A 78 -8.45 8.15 -41.70
CA ASN A 78 -7.94 8.26 -40.33
C ASN A 78 -6.86 9.35 -40.19
N ARG A 79 -6.00 9.55 -41.20
CA ARG A 79 -5.04 10.64 -41.20
C ARG A 79 -5.74 11.99 -41.18
N LEU A 80 -6.73 12.19 -42.06
CA LEU A 80 -7.53 13.42 -42.11
C LEU A 80 -8.29 13.65 -40.80
N TRP A 81 -8.88 12.59 -40.24
CA TRP A 81 -9.56 12.66 -38.94
C TRP A 81 -8.58 13.06 -37.83
N ASN A 82 -7.38 12.47 -37.81
CA ASN A 82 -6.34 12.80 -36.83
C ASN A 82 -5.80 14.22 -37.01
N GLU A 83 -5.67 14.72 -38.25
CA GLU A 83 -5.24 16.09 -38.53
C GLU A 83 -6.32 17.12 -38.11
N GLU A 84 -7.59 16.84 -38.39
CA GLU A 84 -8.73 17.69 -38.02
C GLU A 84 -8.99 17.71 -36.51
N ASN A 85 -8.81 16.56 -35.84
CA ASN A 85 -9.07 16.40 -34.41
C ASN A 85 -7.81 16.46 -33.54
N LYS A 86 -6.64 16.78 -34.11
CA LYS A 86 -5.38 16.87 -33.36
C LYS A 86 -5.49 17.76 -32.14
N ASP A 87 -6.07 18.95 -32.31
CA ASP A 87 -6.25 19.93 -31.24
C ASP A 87 -7.27 19.47 -30.20
N TYR A 88 -8.29 18.71 -30.62
CA TYR A 88 -9.28 18.11 -29.73
C TYR A 88 -8.67 17.01 -28.86
N GLU A 89 -7.90 16.10 -29.45
CA GLU A 89 -7.22 15.02 -28.74
C GLU A 89 -6.17 15.53 -27.76
N ILE A 90 -5.40 16.56 -28.14
CA ILE A 90 -4.44 17.22 -27.23
C ILE A 90 -5.18 17.86 -26.04
N LYS A 91 -6.27 18.60 -26.29
CA LYS A 91 -7.07 19.21 -25.20
C LYS A 91 -7.68 18.14 -24.29
N ARG A 92 -8.19 17.04 -24.85
CA ARG A 92 -8.74 15.92 -24.07
C ARG A 92 -7.67 15.31 -23.16
N ALA A 93 -6.48 15.06 -23.69
CA ALA A 93 -5.36 14.54 -22.91
C ALA A 93 -4.96 15.51 -21.78
N GLN A 94 -4.87 16.81 -22.07
CA GLN A 94 -4.58 17.84 -21.06
C GLN A 94 -5.63 17.89 -19.95
N ILE A 95 -6.92 17.78 -20.29
CA ILE A 95 -8.02 17.74 -19.30
C ILE A 95 -7.91 16.50 -18.43
N TYR A 96 -7.61 15.32 -19.00
CA TYR A 96 -7.43 14.10 -18.21
C TYR A 96 -6.21 14.15 -17.29
N MET A 97 -5.10 14.74 -17.76
CA MET A 97 -3.94 14.97 -16.89
C MET A 97 -4.30 15.89 -15.73
N LEU A 98 -4.99 17.01 -15.99
CA LEU A 98 -5.44 17.95 -14.97
C LEU A 98 -6.37 17.26 -13.95
N GLN A 99 -7.34 16.48 -14.43
CA GLN A 99 -8.25 15.71 -13.58
C GLN A 99 -7.50 14.68 -12.71
N GLY A 100 -6.47 14.03 -13.28
CA GLY A 100 -5.59 13.11 -12.57
C GLY A 100 -4.83 13.81 -11.44
N PHE A 101 -4.30 15.00 -11.68
CA PHE A 101 -3.66 15.82 -10.64
C PHE A 101 -4.64 16.21 -9.54
N ILE A 102 -5.82 16.71 -9.90
CA ILE A 102 -6.86 17.11 -8.92
C ILE A 102 -7.27 15.92 -8.04
N MET A 103 -7.54 14.76 -8.65
CA MET A 103 -7.91 13.55 -7.90
C MET A 103 -6.78 13.08 -6.99
N SER A 104 -5.54 13.13 -7.46
CA SER A 104 -4.36 12.79 -6.66
C SER A 104 -4.21 13.73 -5.46
N SER A 105 -4.41 15.04 -5.66
CA SER A 105 -4.40 16.02 -4.57
C SER A 105 -5.50 15.74 -3.54
N TYR A 106 -6.71 15.36 -3.96
CA TYR A 106 -7.76 14.95 -3.03
C TYR A 106 -7.38 13.70 -2.24
N CYS A 107 -6.84 12.67 -2.89
CA CYS A 107 -6.38 11.47 -2.21
C CYS A 107 -5.30 11.77 -1.16
N LEU A 108 -4.32 12.62 -1.48
CA LEU A 108 -3.29 13.06 -0.55
C LEU A 108 -3.87 13.90 0.61
N GLY A 109 -4.83 14.77 0.33
CA GLY A 109 -5.53 15.55 1.34
C GLY A 109 -6.30 14.66 2.33
N ILE A 110 -7.06 13.69 1.82
CA ILE A 110 -7.79 12.72 2.64
C ILE A 110 -6.82 11.88 3.48
N LYS A 111 -5.73 11.39 2.88
CA LYS A 111 -4.68 10.66 3.61
C LYS A 111 -4.11 11.51 4.75
N GLY A 112 -3.76 12.76 4.47
CA GLY A 112 -3.22 13.68 5.48
C GLY A 112 -4.20 13.90 6.64
N ILE A 113 -5.47 14.14 6.33
CA ILE A 113 -6.52 14.30 7.36
C ILE A 113 -6.67 13.01 8.17
N ALA A 114 -6.75 11.85 7.51
CA ALA A 114 -6.87 10.55 8.18
C ALA A 114 -5.68 10.28 9.10
N THR A 115 -4.45 10.57 8.67
CA THR A 115 -3.24 10.45 9.48
C THR A 115 -3.26 11.39 10.67
N VAL A 116 -3.69 12.65 10.50
CA VAL A 116 -3.81 13.61 11.62
C VAL A 116 -4.83 13.12 12.64
N VAL A 117 -6.01 12.66 12.20
CA VAL A 117 -7.05 12.13 13.09
C VAL A 117 -6.56 10.87 13.80
N TYR A 118 -5.93 9.94 13.08
CA TYR A 118 -5.34 8.72 13.62
C TYR A 118 -4.29 9.03 14.69
N ASN A 119 -3.34 9.92 14.41
CA ASN A 119 -2.30 10.33 15.34
C ASN A 119 -2.85 11.09 16.55
N GLN A 120 -3.98 11.80 16.40
CA GLN A 120 -4.65 12.44 17.52
C GLN A 120 -5.36 11.41 18.42
N MET A 121 -5.81 10.27 17.88
CA MET A 121 -6.47 9.20 18.64
C MET A 121 -5.51 8.23 19.35
N ILE A 122 -4.31 7.96 18.81
CA ILE A 122 -3.38 6.93 19.33
C ILE A 122 -2.63 7.29 20.62
N THR A 123 -3.09 8.33 21.31
CA THR A 123 -2.46 8.91 22.50
C THR A 123 -1.10 9.54 22.19
N ARG A 124 -0.87 10.71 22.76
CA ARG A 124 0.47 11.30 22.77
C ARG A 124 1.23 10.70 23.95
N VAL A 125 2.51 10.40 23.76
CA VAL A 125 3.43 10.13 24.89
C VAL A 125 3.34 11.30 25.86
N ARG A 126 2.64 11.08 26.99
CA ARG A 126 2.39 12.10 28.01
C ARG A 126 3.68 12.44 28.78
N TYR A 127 4.61 11.50 28.84
CA TYR A 127 5.89 11.62 29.52
C TYR A 127 7.01 11.17 28.58
N ILE A 128 8.18 11.76 28.78
CA ILE A 128 9.42 11.28 28.20
C ILE A 128 9.70 9.94 28.90
N ARG A 129 9.89 8.87 28.13
CA ARG A 129 10.22 7.55 28.69
C ARG A 129 11.58 7.64 29.39
N ASP A 130 11.67 7.06 30.57
CA ASP A 130 12.93 6.93 31.29
C ASP A 130 13.77 5.86 30.59
N SER A 131 14.97 6.24 30.15
CA SER A 131 15.89 5.33 29.44
C SER A 131 16.49 4.27 30.37
N TYR A 132 16.65 4.61 31.65
CA TYR A 132 17.14 3.71 32.68
C TYR A 132 16.39 3.89 33.99
N LYS A 133 16.48 2.87 34.85
CA LYS A 133 15.95 2.92 36.22
C LYS A 133 16.92 2.26 37.18
N GLU A 134 17.29 3.01 38.21
CA GLU A 134 18.15 2.52 39.28
C GLU A 134 17.31 2.07 40.49
N LEU A 135 17.72 0.94 41.08
CA LEU A 135 17.09 0.39 42.28
C LEU A 135 18.18 -0.08 43.24
N ASN A 136 18.09 0.34 44.49
CA ASN A 136 18.97 -0.18 45.54
C ASN A 136 18.47 -1.57 45.96
N ILE A 137 19.29 -2.60 45.72
CA ILE A 137 18.99 -4.00 46.03
C ILE A 137 19.56 -4.44 47.38
N LYS A 138 20.37 -3.60 48.04
CA LYS A 138 20.96 -3.96 49.34
C LYS A 138 19.90 -4.28 50.40
N GLU A 139 18.73 -3.65 50.29
CA GLU A 139 17.59 -3.83 51.19
C GLU A 139 16.74 -5.07 50.86
N LEU A 140 16.87 -5.64 49.65
CA LEU A 140 16.12 -6.82 49.22
C LEU A 140 16.86 -8.09 49.67
N PRO A 141 16.32 -8.88 50.61
CA PRO A 141 16.96 -10.11 51.05
C PRO A 141 16.88 -11.19 49.95
N PRO A 142 17.81 -12.16 49.96
CA PRO A 142 17.81 -13.23 48.97
C PRO A 142 16.59 -14.15 49.16
N GLY A 143 15.90 -14.46 48.06
CA GLY A 143 14.62 -15.18 48.05
C GLY A 143 13.41 -14.26 47.98
N GLU A 144 13.58 -12.94 48.11
CA GLU A 144 12.49 -11.97 48.00
C GLU A 144 12.31 -11.35 46.60
N VAL A 145 11.09 -10.83 46.36
CA VAL A 145 10.67 -10.16 45.13
C VAL A 145 10.27 -8.74 45.47
N LEU A 146 10.92 -7.78 44.85
CA LEU A 146 10.49 -6.39 44.79
C LEU A 146 9.60 -6.18 43.56
N GLN A 147 8.44 -5.58 43.75
CA GLN A 147 7.56 -5.17 42.66
C GLN A 147 7.64 -3.65 42.51
N THR A 148 7.93 -3.17 41.31
CA THR A 148 8.01 -1.73 41.02
C THR A 148 7.55 -1.44 39.60
N SER A 149 7.35 -0.17 39.24
CA SER A 149 6.88 0.25 37.91
C SER A 149 7.98 0.97 37.12
N TRP A 150 8.14 0.67 35.84
CA TRP A 150 9.03 1.38 34.92
C TRP A 150 8.31 1.69 33.63
N ASN A 151 8.29 2.97 33.21
CA ASN A 151 7.56 3.44 32.03
C ASN A 151 6.07 3.03 31.97
N GLY A 152 5.41 2.88 33.12
CA GLY A 152 4.00 2.49 33.24
C GLY A 152 3.78 0.97 33.27
N GLU A 153 4.80 0.16 33.02
CA GLU A 153 4.75 -1.29 33.12
C GLU A 153 5.26 -1.74 34.49
N LEU A 154 4.64 -2.79 35.05
CA LEU A 154 5.10 -3.39 36.29
C LEU A 154 6.21 -4.39 36.00
N ILE A 155 7.23 -4.39 36.84
CA ILE A 155 8.39 -5.26 36.75
C ILE A 155 8.61 -5.97 38.10
N PHE A 156 9.08 -7.21 38.02
CA PHE A 156 9.55 -7.98 39.16
C PHE A 156 11.08 -7.97 39.19
N VAL A 157 11.62 -7.59 40.33
CA VAL A 157 13.03 -7.72 40.65
C VAL A 157 13.13 -8.77 41.74
N ARG A 158 13.61 -9.96 41.39
CA ARG A 158 13.78 -11.06 42.34
C ARG A 158 15.26 -11.32 42.58
N ARG A 159 15.62 -11.46 43.84
CA ARG A 159 16.96 -11.90 44.22
C ARG A 159 16.93 -13.40 44.49
N LEU A 160 17.63 -14.18 43.66
CA LEU A 160 17.66 -15.63 43.73
C LEU A 160 18.72 -16.11 44.73
N THR A 161 18.38 -17.14 45.50
CA THR A 161 19.36 -17.84 46.33
C THR A 161 20.19 -18.81 45.46
N PRO A 162 21.43 -19.15 45.87
CA PRO A 162 22.23 -20.17 45.15
C PRO A 162 21.52 -21.53 45.04
N SER A 163 20.72 -21.89 46.04
CA SER A 163 19.90 -23.10 46.02
C SER A 163 18.76 -23.03 44.99
N GLU A 164 18.16 -21.86 44.80
CA GLU A 164 17.14 -21.65 43.76
C GLU A 164 17.73 -21.72 42.37
N VAL A 165 18.96 -21.22 42.21
CA VAL A 165 19.69 -21.27 40.94
C VAL A 165 19.96 -22.70 40.53
N THR A 166 20.60 -23.46 41.42
CA THR A 166 20.91 -24.88 41.19
C THR A 166 19.66 -25.74 40.94
N GLN A 167 18.57 -25.52 41.69
CA GLN A 167 17.30 -26.22 41.45
C GLN A 167 16.69 -25.89 40.08
N SER A 168 16.81 -24.64 39.64
CA SER A 168 16.20 -24.17 38.39
C SER A 168 16.99 -24.58 37.15
N GLU A 169 18.30 -24.73 37.28
CA GLU A 169 19.21 -25.30 36.28
C GLU A 169 19.05 -26.83 36.18
N ALA A 170 18.77 -27.51 37.28
CA ALA A 170 18.49 -28.95 37.31
C ALA A 170 17.10 -29.33 36.75
N ALA A 171 16.26 -28.35 36.37
CA ALA A 171 14.92 -28.60 35.86
C ALA A 171 14.95 -29.33 34.50
N LYS A 172 14.11 -30.36 34.34
CA LYS A 172 14.08 -31.17 33.11
C LYS A 172 13.55 -30.34 31.93
N PRO A 173 14.14 -30.43 30.72
CA PRO A 173 13.64 -29.73 29.54
C PRO A 173 12.22 -30.10 29.12
N SER A 174 11.71 -31.27 29.53
CA SER A 174 10.34 -31.72 29.27
C SER A 174 9.28 -30.96 30.07
N GLU A 175 9.67 -30.36 31.20
CA GLU A 175 8.77 -29.61 32.09
C GLU A 175 8.69 -28.13 31.74
N ILE A 176 9.46 -27.69 30.74
CA ILE A 176 9.50 -26.30 30.28
C ILE A 176 8.62 -26.21 29.02
N LEU A 177 7.57 -25.39 29.11
CA LEU A 177 6.65 -25.14 28.00
C LEU A 177 7.31 -24.29 26.90
N ASP A 178 7.95 -23.19 27.30
CA ASP A 178 8.65 -22.29 26.39
C ASP A 178 10.15 -22.57 26.41
N LYS A 179 10.62 -23.24 25.36
CA LYS A 179 12.02 -23.68 25.20
C LYS A 179 12.90 -22.62 24.55
N GLU A 180 12.30 -21.61 23.90
CA GLU A 180 13.03 -20.62 23.12
C GLU A 180 13.51 -19.48 24.00
N SER A 181 12.67 -19.01 24.91
CA SER A 181 13.03 -17.87 25.76
C SER A 181 13.98 -18.26 26.88
N LYS A 182 15.06 -17.48 27.00
CA LYS A 182 16.06 -17.62 28.07
C LYS A 182 15.82 -16.53 29.12
N PRO A 183 15.80 -16.88 30.42
CA PRO A 183 15.73 -15.88 31.47
C PRO A 183 17.04 -15.08 31.49
N PHE A 184 16.93 -13.76 31.60
CA PHE A 184 18.07 -12.86 31.72
C PHE A 184 18.46 -12.75 33.20
N LEU A 185 19.71 -13.11 33.52
CA LEU A 185 20.23 -13.16 34.88
C LEU A 185 21.45 -12.28 34.99
N SER A 186 21.52 -11.45 36.02
CA SER A 186 22.73 -10.69 36.36
C SER A 186 23.35 -11.22 37.64
N PRO A 187 24.68 -11.43 37.68
CA PRO A 187 25.36 -11.75 38.94
C PRO A 187 25.37 -10.50 39.83
N ALA A 188 24.95 -10.63 41.09
CA ALA A 188 25.10 -9.56 42.07
C ALA A 188 26.50 -9.66 42.71
N THR A 189 27.35 -8.69 42.39
CA THR A 189 28.74 -8.61 42.85
C THR A 189 28.82 -8.43 44.36
N SER A 190 27.86 -7.70 44.93
CA SER A 190 27.89 -7.29 46.33
C SER A 190 27.65 -8.41 47.34
N GLN A 191 26.97 -9.50 46.96
CA GLN A 191 26.43 -10.46 47.96
C GLN A 191 26.25 -11.92 47.46
N ASN A 192 27.03 -12.39 46.48
CA ASN A 192 27.02 -13.80 45.99
C ASN A 192 25.61 -14.35 45.67
N SER A 193 24.77 -13.54 45.03
CA SER A 193 23.41 -13.90 44.64
C SER A 193 23.18 -13.56 43.18
N THR A 194 22.18 -14.17 42.56
CA THR A 194 21.80 -13.87 41.17
C THR A 194 20.53 -13.02 41.18
N ILE A 195 20.48 -11.98 40.37
CA ILE A 195 19.29 -11.14 40.23
C ILE A 195 18.56 -11.53 38.95
N LEU A 196 17.25 -11.64 39.05
CA LEU A 196 16.33 -11.81 37.95
C LEU A 196 15.45 -10.58 37.86
N VAL A 197 15.42 -9.96 36.68
CA VAL A 197 14.47 -8.90 36.37
C VAL A 197 13.60 -9.35 35.21
N CYS A 198 12.29 -9.36 35.43
CA CYS A 198 11.32 -9.72 34.40
C CYS A 198 10.08 -8.83 34.46
N SER A 199 9.33 -8.79 33.37
CA SER A 199 8.04 -8.11 33.33
C SER A 199 7.04 -8.81 34.26
N ALA A 200 6.25 -8.02 34.99
CA ALA A 200 5.16 -8.52 35.81
C ALA A 200 3.85 -8.72 35.02
N ILE A 201 3.91 -8.63 33.69
CA ILE A 201 2.76 -8.76 32.79
C ILE A 201 2.66 -10.20 32.32
N CYS A 202 1.58 -10.89 32.67
CA CYS A 202 1.32 -12.26 32.23
C CYS A 202 1.17 -12.31 30.70
N THR A 203 1.93 -13.21 30.07
CA THR A 203 1.95 -13.42 28.61
C THR A 203 0.67 -13.98 28.02
N HIS A 204 -0.34 -14.29 28.84
CA HIS A 204 -1.66 -14.68 28.37
C HIS A 204 -2.48 -13.46 27.91
N LEU A 205 -2.92 -12.62 28.86
CA LEU A 205 -3.80 -11.46 28.60
C LEU A 205 -3.42 -10.23 29.43
N GLY A 206 -2.21 -10.19 29.99
CA GLY A 206 -1.67 -8.99 30.64
C GLY A 206 -2.01 -8.79 32.12
N CYS A 207 -2.66 -9.75 32.78
CA CYS A 207 -2.85 -9.71 34.24
C CYS A 207 -1.50 -9.77 34.99
N ILE A 208 -1.48 -9.31 36.25
CA ILE A 208 -0.28 -9.35 37.10
C ILE A 208 -0.26 -10.65 37.91
N PRO A 209 0.75 -11.52 37.74
CA PRO A 209 0.90 -12.72 38.57
C PRO A 209 1.24 -12.39 40.03
N VAL A 210 0.69 -13.14 40.98
CA VAL A 210 0.98 -13.00 42.41
C VAL A 210 2.22 -13.83 42.76
N PRO A 211 3.23 -13.26 43.46
CA PRO A 211 4.45 -13.97 43.83
C PRO A 211 4.20 -15.01 44.95
N TYR A 212 5.12 -15.96 45.08
CA TYR A 212 5.18 -17.01 46.12
C TYR A 212 4.04 -18.01 46.12
N LEU A 213 3.24 -18.06 45.05
CA LEU A 213 2.11 -18.96 44.94
C LEU A 213 2.40 -20.13 43.99
N GLY A 214 1.60 -21.19 44.10
CA GLY A 214 1.65 -22.36 43.21
C GLY A 214 2.73 -23.38 43.55
N ALA A 215 2.72 -24.50 42.82
CA ALA A 215 3.58 -25.65 43.08
C ALA A 215 5.09 -25.32 43.00
N HIS A 216 5.46 -24.34 42.17
CA HIS A 216 6.86 -23.97 41.94
C HIS A 216 7.35 -22.81 42.82
N LYS A 217 6.51 -22.30 43.75
CA LYS A 217 6.81 -21.15 44.62
C LYS A 217 7.37 -19.94 43.83
N GLY A 218 6.89 -19.76 42.60
CA GLY A 218 7.27 -18.68 41.70
C GLY A 218 6.16 -17.65 41.66
N TRP A 219 5.39 -17.62 40.57
CA TRP A 219 4.24 -16.73 40.43
C TRP A 219 3.00 -17.45 39.91
N VAL A 220 1.81 -16.99 40.29
CA VAL A 220 0.54 -17.50 39.75
C VAL A 220 -0.34 -16.34 39.30
N CYS A 221 -0.80 -16.40 38.06
CA CYS A 221 -1.80 -15.50 37.52
C CYS A 221 -3.20 -15.98 37.90
N LEU A 222 -3.88 -15.24 38.76
CA LEU A 222 -5.22 -15.59 39.26
C LEU A 222 -6.34 -15.43 38.22
N CYS A 223 -6.07 -14.84 37.06
CA CYS A 223 -7.08 -14.64 36.02
C CYS A 223 -7.52 -15.96 35.37
N HIS A 224 -6.56 -16.79 34.95
CA HIS A 224 -6.82 -18.07 34.27
C HIS A 224 -5.89 -19.20 34.74
N GLY A 225 -5.18 -19.01 35.86
CA GLY A 225 -4.38 -20.06 36.51
C GLY A 225 -3.03 -20.34 35.87
N SER A 226 -2.43 -19.40 35.13
CA SER A 226 -1.06 -19.59 34.63
C SER A 226 -0.05 -19.61 35.78
N VAL A 227 0.77 -20.65 35.84
CA VAL A 227 1.80 -20.85 36.87
C VAL A 227 3.18 -20.65 36.26
N PHE A 228 3.98 -19.81 36.90
CA PHE A 228 5.36 -19.53 36.56
C PHE A 228 6.28 -20.01 37.69
N ASP A 229 7.45 -20.55 37.33
CA ASP A 229 8.49 -20.87 38.29
C ASP A 229 9.25 -19.63 38.75
N LYS A 230 10.23 -19.78 39.67
CA LYS A 230 11.03 -18.68 40.22
C LYS A 230 11.90 -17.91 39.21
N TYR A 231 12.03 -18.42 37.99
CA TYR A 231 12.78 -17.82 36.89
C TYR A 231 11.86 -17.10 35.89
N GLY A 232 10.55 -17.10 36.15
CA GLY A 232 9.54 -16.52 35.28
C GLY A 232 9.15 -17.46 34.15
N ARG A 233 9.59 -18.73 34.19
CA ARG A 233 9.27 -19.71 33.15
C ARG A 233 7.88 -20.27 33.38
N VAL A 234 7.09 -20.32 32.33
CA VAL A 234 5.74 -20.87 32.38
C VAL A 234 5.79 -22.39 32.52
N ARG A 235 5.04 -22.91 33.48
CA ARG A 235 4.95 -24.33 33.83
C ARG A 235 3.59 -24.93 33.57
N GLN A 236 2.55 -24.12 33.71
CA GLN A 236 1.17 -24.56 33.53
C GLN A 236 0.27 -23.38 33.14
N GLY A 237 -0.85 -23.70 32.48
CA GLY A 237 -1.93 -22.78 32.20
C GLY A 237 -1.98 -22.34 30.73
N PRO A 238 -2.86 -21.38 30.39
CA PRO A 238 -3.04 -20.92 29.02
C PRO A 238 -1.89 -20.02 28.50
N ALA A 239 -1.03 -19.52 29.39
CA ALA A 239 0.18 -18.80 28.96
C ALA A 239 1.15 -19.77 28.28
N GLN A 240 1.60 -19.43 27.07
CA GLN A 240 2.55 -20.26 26.30
C GLN A 240 3.98 -19.75 26.33
N ARG A 241 4.20 -18.50 26.78
CA ARG A 241 5.52 -17.85 26.85
C ARG A 241 5.93 -17.55 28.28
N ASN A 242 7.24 -17.58 28.55
CA ASN A 242 7.81 -17.15 29.82
C ASN A 242 7.61 -15.63 30.02
N LEU A 243 7.67 -15.16 31.26
CA LEU A 243 7.69 -13.73 31.55
C LEU A 243 8.90 -13.08 30.85
N PRO A 244 8.72 -12.01 30.06
CA PRO A 244 9.82 -11.35 29.37
C PRO A 244 10.91 -10.92 30.34
N GLY A 245 12.14 -11.39 30.10
CA GLY A 245 13.31 -10.91 30.83
C GLY A 245 13.64 -9.47 30.43
N ILE A 246 14.06 -8.66 31.40
CA ILE A 246 14.43 -7.25 31.18
C ILE A 246 15.95 -7.13 31.36
N ASN A 247 16.60 -6.43 30.43
CA ASN A 247 18.03 -6.18 30.50
C ASN A 247 18.40 -5.38 31.75
N ASN A 248 19.42 -5.84 32.47
CA ASN A 248 19.83 -5.22 33.71
C ASN A 248 21.29 -5.54 34.05
N THR A 249 21.91 -4.65 34.82
CA THR A 249 23.28 -4.78 35.32
C THR A 249 23.30 -4.38 36.78
N GLU A 250 24.11 -5.05 37.60
CA GLU A 250 24.29 -4.69 39.02
C GLU A 250 25.70 -4.13 39.22
N TYR A 251 25.77 -3.00 39.93
CA TYR A 251 27.00 -2.33 40.32
C TYR A 251 26.90 -1.97 41.80
N ASP A 252 27.72 -2.61 42.66
CA ASP A 252 27.80 -2.34 44.10
C ASP A 252 26.43 -2.22 44.81
N GLY A 253 25.55 -3.18 44.56
CA GLY A 253 24.21 -3.26 45.16
C GLY A 253 23.17 -2.30 44.58
N ILE A 254 23.52 -1.53 43.55
CA ILE A 254 22.58 -0.77 42.73
C ILE A 254 22.32 -1.56 41.44
N LEU A 255 21.06 -1.86 41.18
CA LEU A 255 20.60 -2.45 39.93
C LEU A 255 20.23 -1.34 38.97
N CYS A 256 20.89 -1.33 37.81
CA CYS A 256 20.50 -0.52 36.67
C CYS A 256 19.66 -1.38 35.71
N ILE A 257 18.46 -0.90 35.39
CA ILE A 257 17.59 -1.47 34.37
C ILE A 257 17.65 -0.54 33.17
N GLU A 258 17.91 -1.10 31.98
CA GLU A 258 18.15 -0.32 30.77
C GLU A 258 17.28 -0.83 29.63
N GLU A 259 16.77 0.07 28.79
CA GLU A 259 15.87 -0.27 27.67
C GLU A 259 16.60 -1.06 26.59
N MET A 260 17.88 -0.73 26.32
CA MET A 260 18.81 -1.45 25.46
C MET A 260 20.25 -1.09 25.84
N VAL A 261 21.21 -2.00 25.61
CA VAL A 261 22.66 -1.74 25.75
C VAL A 261 23.14 -0.62 24.79
N PHE A 262 22.31 -0.19 23.82
CA PHE A 262 22.60 0.92 22.91
C PHE A 262 21.34 1.74 22.55
N PRO A 263 21.03 2.83 23.27
CA PRO A 263 19.88 3.70 22.96
C PRO A 263 20.05 4.53 21.67
N ASN A 264 21.23 4.50 21.03
CA ASN A 264 21.59 5.35 19.89
C ASN A 264 21.70 4.61 18.54
N GLU A 265 21.38 3.32 18.46
CA GLU A 265 21.19 2.69 17.16
C GLU A 265 19.76 2.97 16.70
N PRO A 266 19.54 3.84 15.70
CA PRO A 266 18.22 4.00 15.14
C PRO A 266 17.84 2.69 14.46
N GLU A 267 16.91 1.93 15.04
CA GLU A 267 16.08 1.05 14.24
C GLU A 267 15.40 1.95 13.21
N GLY A 268 15.85 1.87 11.96
CA GLY A 268 15.36 2.65 10.84
C GLY A 268 13.93 2.28 10.48
N PHE A 269 12.98 2.47 11.39
CA PHE A 269 11.57 2.56 11.07
C PHE A 269 11.27 4.02 10.70
N LEU A 270 11.51 4.31 9.43
CA LEU A 270 10.90 5.42 8.72
C LEU A 270 9.39 5.36 8.93
N TYR A 271 8.88 6.13 9.87
CA TYR A 271 7.50 6.60 9.81
C TYR A 271 7.45 7.61 8.67
N VAL A 272 6.95 7.13 7.52
CA VAL A 272 6.57 7.93 6.34
C VAL A 272 5.45 8.90 6.69
#